data_AF-A0A8S3C4W9-F1
#
_entry.id   AF-A0A8S3C4W9-F1
#
_cell.length_a   1.000
_cell.length_b   1.000
_cell.length_c   1.000
_cell.angle_alpha   90.00
_cell.angle_beta   90.00
_cell.angle_gamma   90.00
#
_symmetry.space_group_name_H-M   'P 1'
#
loop_
_entity.id
_entity.type
_entity.pdbx_description
1 polymer ?
#
loop_
_entity_poly.entity_id
_entity_poly.type
_entity_poly.pdbx_seq_one_letter_code
_entity_poly.pdbx_strand_id
1 'polypeptide(L)' 'YNLNNIDLNRNFPDYYGAALQSSSRAPETSAIMSWLANVPFVLSANYHGGSFVINTPYD' A
#
# COMPACT_ATOMS: atom_id res chain seq x y z
N TYR A 1 1.04 -11.42 1.33
CA TYR A 1 1.54 -11.39 2.72
C TYR A 1 3.05 -11.30 2.73
N ASN A 2 3.65 -10.57 3.67
CA ASN A 2 5.10 -10.56 3.89
C ASN A 2 5.55 -11.65 4.87
N LEU A 3 6.84 -11.65 5.25
CA LEU A 3 7.44 -12.64 6.17
C LEU A 3 6.75 -12.68 7.55
N ASN A 4 6.17 -11.56 8.00
CA ASN A 4 5.46 -11.45 9.27
C ASN A 4 3.96 -11.76 9.13
N ASN A 5 3.55 -12.36 8.02
CA ASN A 5 2.16 -12.66 7.70
C ASN A 5 1.23 -11.43 7.71
N ILE A 6 1.77 -10.27 7.30
CA ILE A 6 1.01 -9.02 7.12
C ILE A 6 0.60 -8.88 5.65
N ASP A 7 -0.68 -8.56 5.40
CA ASP A 7 -1.13 -8.18 4.06
C ASP A 7 -0.70 -6.74 3.75
N LEU A 8 0.30 -6.60 2.88
CA LEU A 8 0.84 -5.30 2.49
C LEU A 8 -0.19 -4.43 1.76
N ASN A 9 -1.17 -5.01 1.06
CA ASN A 9 -2.23 -4.26 0.36
C ASN A 9 -3.36 -3.79 1.31
N ARG A 10 -3.28 -4.15 2.60
CA ARG A 10 -4.12 -3.65 3.69
C ARG A 10 -3.32 -2.93 4.77
N ASN A 11 -2.01 -2.73 4.53
CA ASN A 11 -1.09 -2.13 5.49
C ASN A 11 -0.76 -0.66 5.19
N PHE A 12 -1.44 0.00 4.24
CA PHE A 12 -1.37 1.46 4.04
C PHE A 12 -2.41 2.19 4.91
N PRO A 13 -2.26 3.52 5.13
CA PRO A 13 -3.31 4.33 5.74
C PRO A 13 -4.58 4.31 4.91
N ASP A 14 -5.71 4.06 5.56
CA ASP A 14 -7.03 4.12 4.95
C ASP A 14 -7.70 5.46 5.25
N TYR A 15 -8.44 5.98 4.27
CA TYR A 15 -9.23 7.21 4.39
C TYR A 15 -10.43 7.03 5.33
N TYR A 16 -10.99 5.82 5.47
CA TYR A 16 -12.24 5.56 6.17
C TYR A 16 -12.12 5.15 7.65
N GLY A 17 -10.92 5.08 8.23
CA GLY A 17 -10.77 5.07 9.69
C GLY A 17 -9.99 3.92 10.32
N ALA A 18 -9.30 3.06 9.55
CA ALA A 18 -8.26 2.23 10.13
C ALA A 18 -6.99 3.09 10.35
N ALA A 19 -6.80 3.46 11.62
CA ALA A 19 -5.92 4.52 12.08
C ALA A 19 -4.56 4.65 11.39
N LEU A 20 -4.10 5.90 11.33
CA LEU A 20 -2.73 6.37 11.12
C LEU A 20 -1.71 5.81 12.15
N GLN A 21 -2.03 4.71 12.85
CA GLN A 21 -1.15 4.08 13.82
C GLN A 21 0.07 3.50 13.10
N SER A 22 1.16 4.24 13.20
CA SER A 22 2.48 3.93 12.64
C SER A 22 3.09 2.65 13.23
N SER A 23 2.67 2.25 14.44
CA SER A 23 3.24 1.11 15.17
C SER A 23 2.98 -0.26 14.54
N SER A 24 2.10 -0.36 13.54
CA SER A 24 1.74 -1.61 12.86
C SER A 24 2.20 -1.67 11.40
N ARG A 25 2.99 -0.70 10.92
CA ARG A 25 3.45 -0.65 9.53
C ARG A 25 4.61 -1.62 9.31
N ALA A 26 4.46 -2.48 8.31
CA ALA A 26 5.51 -3.33 7.83
C ALA A 26 6.67 -2.46 7.27
N PRO A 27 7.93 -2.93 7.36
CA PRO A 27 9.07 -2.19 6.82
C PRO A 27 8.93 -1.95 5.32
N GLU A 28 8.33 -2.88 4.57
CA GLU A 28 8.07 -2.74 3.13
C GLU A 28 7.11 -1.58 2.84
N THR A 29 6.01 -1.48 3.59
CA THR A 29 5.05 -0.39 3.44
C THR A 29 5.67 0.96 3.78
N SER A 30 6.45 1.03 4.87
CA SER A 30 7.15 2.26 5.26
C SER A 30 8.15 2.73 4.20
N ALA A 31 8.90 1.79 3.59
CA ALA A 31 9.84 2.10 2.52
C ALA A 31 9.14 2.68 1.27
N ILE A 32 8.02 2.09 0.85
CA ILE A 32 7.25 2.59 -0.29
C ILE A 32 6.61 3.95 0.01
N MET A 33 6.03 4.14 1.20
CA MET A 33 5.49 5.45 1.61
C MET A 33 6.57 6.54 1.57
N SER A 34 7.77 6.24 2.08
CA SER A 34 8.89 7.18 2.04
C SER A 34 9.32 7.49 0.60
N TRP A 35 9.42 6.49 -0.26
CA TRP A 35 9.78 6.67 -1.66
C TRP A 35 8.75 7.51 -2.43
N LEU A 36 7.45 7.24 -2.23
CA LEU A 36 6.35 7.99 -2.85
C LEU A 36 6.32 9.46 -2.39
N ALA A 37 6.74 9.76 -1.16
CA ALA A 37 6.81 11.13 -0.67
C ALA A 37 8.02 11.92 -1.20
N ASN A 38 9.09 11.22 -1.61
CA ASN A 38 10.36 11.83 -2.03
C ASN A 38 10.43 12.16 -3.53
N VAL A 39 9.56 11.57 -4.35
CA VAL A 39 9.57 11.74 -5.80
C VAL A 39 8.17 12.16 -6.26
N PRO A 40 8.03 13.19 -7.11
CA PRO A 40 6.74 13.64 -7.62
C PRO A 40 6.24 12.70 -8.73
N PHE A 41 5.86 11.48 -8.37
CA PHE A 41 5.24 10.54 -9.30
C PHE A 41 3.94 11.10 -9.85
N VAL A 42 3.81 11.13 -11.18
CA VAL A 42 2.62 11.63 -11.88
C VAL A 42 1.62 10.50 -12.16
N LEU A 43 2.12 9.28 -12.37
CA LEU A 43 1.32 8.08 -12.63
C LEU A 43 1.98 6.86 -12.00
N SER A 44 1.19 5.91 -11.50
CA SER A 44 1.67 4.66 -10.93
C SER A 44 0.75 3.48 -11.27
N ALA A 45 1.29 2.27 -11.21
CA ALA A 45 0.55 1.02 -11.30
C ALA A 45 1.23 -0.05 -10.44
N ASN A 46 0.44 -0.87 -9.75
CA ASN A 46 0.91 -2.07 -9.07
C ASN A 46 0.23 -3.32 -9.67
N TYR A 47 0.96 -4.43 -9.74
CA TYR A 47 0.48 -5.65 -10.40
C TYR A 47 0.09 -6.70 -9.36
N HIS A 48 -1.07 -7.33 -9.58
CA HIS A 48 -1.61 -8.43 -8.77
C HIS A 48 -2.01 -9.59 -9.67
N GLY A 49 -1.95 -10.81 -9.13
CA GLY A 49 -2.49 -12.01 -9.76
C GLY A 49 -3.83 -12.42 -9.15
N GLY A 50 -4.60 -13.25 -9.86
CA GLY A 50 -5.86 -13.83 -9.38
C GLY A 50 -7.12 -13.41 -10.14
N SER A 51 -7.02 -12.40 -11.01
CA SER A 51 -8.09 -11.99 -11.94
C SER A 51 -7.47 -11.32 -13.18
N PHE A 52 -8.25 -11.17 -14.25
CA PHE A 52 -7.88 -10.44 -15.46
C PHE A 52 -8.73 -9.16 -15.58
N VAL A 53 -8.32 -8.12 -14.86
CA VAL A 53 -9.05 -6.85 -14.73
C VAL A 53 -8.08 -5.71 -14.43
N ILE A 54 -8.47 -4.47 -14.76
CA ILE A 54 -7.82 -3.25 -14.28
C ILE A 54 -8.69 -2.66 -13.18
N ASN A 55 -8.18 -2.61 -11.94
CA ASN A 55 -8.86 -1.94 -10.84
C ASN A 55 -8.40 -0.49 -10.74
N THR A 56 -9.34 0.44 -10.55
CA THR A 56 -9.07 1.88 -10.43
C THR A 56 -9.68 2.42 -9.14
N PRO A 57 -9.17 3.53 -8.58
CA PRO A 57 -9.72 4.09 -7.35
C PRO A 57 -11.24 4.37 -7.42
N TYR A 58 -11.98 4.25 -6.32
CA TYR A 58 -11.51 3.81 -4.99
C TYR A 58 -11.55 2.27 -4.83
N ASP A 59 -10.63 1.72 -4.02
CA ASP A 59 -10.61 0.31 -3.58
C ASP A 59 -11.37 0.14 -2.25
#